data_AF-A0A428NUP8-F1
#
_entry.id   AF-A0A428NUP8-F1
#
_cell.length_a   1.000
_cell.length_b   1.000
_cell.length_c   1.000
_cell.angle_alpha   90.00
_cell.angle_beta   90.00
_cell.angle_gamma   90.00
#
_symmetry.space_group_name_H-M   'P 1'
#
loop_
_entity.id
_entity.type
_entity.pdbx_description
1 polymer ?
#
loop_
_entity_poly.entity_id
_entity_poly.type
_entity_poly.pdbx_seq_one_letter_code
_entity_poly.pdbx_strand_id
1 'polypeptide(L)'
;MPASRIVGVKIGRSPKFPPPHHHAEHRAATSQPTPVVERQLTLQIRPARVFQTVTEELNHSLLGQKSNARPPWYTIMQTVPPSETLVRTIPPRHRTPNPRATKPKNIFRPQRIRYLEDSLRTTFYKDHPWELARPRIIMELDGKDYQHCDWSKGLRQPHIPLSGECVVQRQMWLMQNENVSERKAYDITRREFYRLRQEEEIEKRVAVEEARHVGAYFGRTRIDVSHSLEDREFENWKLWAGKETERSEAQRNAEIESFGLEEEGADGDDIALEVDAAETDNKVGI
;
A
#
# COMPACT_ATOMS: atom_id res chain seq x y z
N MET A 1 -37.43 -48.49 -16.24
CA MET A 1 -37.04 -47.06 -16.34
C MET A 1 -35.60 -46.93 -15.86
N PRO A 2 -34.63 -46.70 -16.75
CA PRO A 2 -33.21 -46.62 -16.37
C PRO A 2 -32.84 -45.23 -15.85
N ALA A 3 -31.94 -45.20 -14.86
CA ALA A 3 -31.41 -44.00 -14.24
C ALA A 3 -30.39 -43.29 -15.16
N SER A 4 -30.65 -42.03 -15.51
CA SER A 4 -29.71 -41.19 -16.26
C SER A 4 -28.64 -40.61 -15.35
N ARG A 5 -27.39 -40.91 -15.68
CA ARG A 5 -26.17 -40.45 -15.01
C ARG A 5 -25.87 -39.02 -15.46
N ILE A 6 -25.86 -38.07 -14.51
CA ILE A 6 -25.49 -36.67 -14.74
C ILE A 6 -23.97 -36.59 -14.90
N VAL A 7 -23.51 -36.14 -16.07
CA VAL A 7 -22.10 -35.89 -16.38
C VAL A 7 -21.74 -34.50 -15.84
N GLY A 8 -20.77 -34.44 -14.92
CA GLY A 8 -20.26 -33.20 -14.35
C GLY A 8 -19.42 -32.39 -15.36
N VAL A 9 -19.82 -31.14 -15.57
CA VAL A 9 -19.08 -30.15 -16.36
C VAL A 9 -17.88 -29.66 -15.54
N LYS A 10 -16.66 -29.90 -16.04
CA LYS A 10 -15.42 -29.33 -15.48
C LYS A 10 -15.38 -27.83 -15.79
N ILE A 11 -15.40 -27.01 -14.75
CA ILE A 11 -15.17 -25.55 -14.84
C ILE A 11 -13.66 -25.34 -15.07
N GLY A 12 -13.31 -24.84 -16.25
CA GLY A 12 -11.94 -24.49 -16.63
C GLY A 12 -11.42 -23.30 -15.82
N ARG A 13 -10.12 -23.33 -15.50
CA ARG A 13 -9.39 -22.25 -14.83
C ARG A 13 -9.49 -20.95 -15.62
N SER A 14 -9.79 -19.85 -14.92
CA SER A 14 -9.72 -18.49 -15.45
C SER A 14 -8.30 -18.14 -15.94
N PRO A 15 -8.15 -17.50 -17.12
CA PRO A 15 -6.85 -17.08 -17.62
C PRO A 15 -6.31 -15.91 -16.77
N LYS A 16 -5.01 -15.98 -16.43
CA LYS A 16 -4.29 -14.91 -15.72
C LYS A 16 -3.93 -13.82 -16.74
N PHE A 17 -4.41 -12.61 -16.52
CA PHE A 17 -3.96 -11.42 -17.24
C PHE A 17 -2.46 -11.15 -16.96
N PRO A 18 -1.64 -10.82 -17.97
CA PRO A 18 -0.31 -10.29 -17.74
C PRO A 18 -0.40 -8.81 -17.30
N PRO A 19 0.48 -8.33 -16.42
CA PRO A 19 0.50 -6.94 -15.98
C PRO A 19 0.89 -5.98 -17.13
N PRO A 20 0.46 -4.70 -17.09
CA PRO A 20 0.73 -3.73 -18.13
C PRO A 20 2.23 -3.40 -18.24
N HIS A 21 2.70 -3.29 -19.48
CA HIS A 21 4.07 -2.93 -19.82
C HIS A 21 4.42 -1.51 -19.32
N HIS A 22 5.25 -1.42 -18.28
CA HIS A 22 5.98 -0.20 -17.97
C HIS A 22 7.07 0.03 -19.03
N HIS A 23 7.27 1.31 -19.34
CA HIS A 23 8.28 1.86 -20.25
C HIS A 23 9.65 1.18 -20.13
N ALA A 24 10.25 0.94 -21.29
CA ALA A 24 11.57 0.36 -21.49
C ALA A 24 12.63 0.96 -20.54
N GLU A 25 13.08 0.14 -19.60
CA GLU A 25 14.29 0.39 -18.83
C GLU A 25 15.53 0.16 -19.72
N HIS A 26 16.48 1.08 -19.59
CA HIS A 26 17.83 0.97 -20.13
C HIS A 26 18.45 -0.38 -19.77
N ARG A 27 19.05 -1.06 -20.77
CA ARG A 27 19.89 -2.24 -20.58
C ARG A 27 21.01 -1.93 -19.58
N ALA A 28 20.81 -2.30 -18.31
CA ALA A 28 21.86 -2.36 -17.31
C ALA A 28 22.73 -3.58 -17.59
N ALA A 29 24.03 -3.35 -17.73
CA ALA A 29 25.02 -4.40 -17.86
C ALA A 29 24.90 -5.39 -16.69
N THR A 30 24.88 -6.69 -17.02
CA THR A 30 24.97 -7.79 -16.06
C THR A 30 26.31 -7.69 -15.31
N SER A 31 26.33 -6.95 -14.20
CA SER A 31 27.38 -7.07 -13.19
C SER A 31 27.14 -8.38 -12.45
N GLN A 32 28.14 -9.25 -12.44
CA GLN A 32 28.15 -10.43 -11.58
C GLN A 32 27.76 -10.03 -10.14
N PRO A 33 27.08 -10.90 -9.37
CA PRO A 33 26.82 -10.63 -7.98
C PRO A 33 28.17 -10.48 -7.28
N THR A 34 28.58 -9.24 -7.01
CA THR A 34 29.65 -8.95 -6.07
C THR A 34 29.31 -9.71 -4.80
N PRO A 35 30.25 -10.49 -4.23
CA PRO A 35 29.97 -11.16 -2.97
C PRO A 35 29.48 -10.09 -2.00
N VAL A 36 28.27 -10.29 -1.46
CA VAL A 36 27.80 -9.52 -0.32
C VAL A 36 28.79 -9.86 0.78
N VAL A 37 29.84 -9.04 0.87
CA VAL A 37 30.65 -8.94 2.08
C VAL A 37 29.64 -8.54 3.11
N GLU A 38 29.17 -9.52 3.87
CA GLU A 38 28.43 -9.32 5.10
C GLU A 38 29.33 -8.40 5.92
N ARG A 39 29.09 -7.09 5.82
CA ARG A 39 29.80 -6.09 6.58
C ARG A 39 29.46 -6.43 8.00
N GLN A 40 30.34 -7.19 8.66
CA GLN A 40 30.36 -7.28 10.09
C GLN A 40 30.33 -5.82 10.55
N LEU A 41 29.18 -5.39 11.06
CA LEU A 41 29.01 -4.09 11.70
C LEU A 41 29.85 -4.16 12.97
N THR A 42 31.15 -4.05 12.78
CA THR A 42 32.12 -3.97 13.85
C THR A 42 31.82 -2.68 14.60
N LEU A 43 31.84 -2.79 15.92
CA LEU A 43 31.46 -1.71 16.83
C LEU A 43 32.28 -0.44 16.51
N GLN A 44 31.64 0.53 15.86
CA GLN A 44 32.26 1.84 15.60
C GLN A 44 32.17 2.68 16.88
N ILE A 45 33.14 2.51 17.77
CA ILE A 45 33.27 3.30 19.01
C ILE A 45 33.88 4.69 18.71
N ARG A 46 34.47 4.86 17.52
CA ARG A 46 35.21 6.06 17.10
C ARG A 46 34.37 7.36 17.07
N PRO A 47 33.11 7.38 16.60
CA PRO A 47 32.32 8.62 16.55
C PRO A 47 32.00 9.23 17.92
N ALA A 48 31.78 8.40 18.95
CA ALA A 48 31.51 8.88 20.30
C ALA A 48 32.77 9.38 21.02
N ARG A 49 33.96 8.97 20.57
CA ARG A 49 35.26 9.35 21.15
C ARG A 49 35.93 10.55 20.47
N VAL A 50 35.27 11.17 19.50
CA VAL A 50 35.82 12.34 18.76
C VAL A 50 36.26 13.46 19.71
N PHE A 51 35.51 13.71 20.78
CA PHE A 51 35.91 14.69 21.81
C PHE A 51 37.22 14.30 22.51
N GLN A 52 37.39 13.02 22.86
CA GLN A 52 38.59 12.52 23.53
C GLN A 52 39.80 12.57 22.60
N THR A 53 39.65 12.12 21.35
CA THR A 53 40.74 12.12 20.36
C THR A 53 41.20 13.54 20.03
N VAL A 54 40.28 14.49 19.86
CA VAL A 54 40.64 15.89 19.59
C VAL A 54 41.24 16.56 20.82
N THR A 55 40.82 16.19 22.03
CA THR A 55 41.48 16.66 23.26
C THR A 55 42.93 16.17 23.31
N GLU A 56 43.18 14.91 22.96
CA GLU A 56 44.54 14.35 22.86
C GLU A 56 45.39 15.06 21.79
N GLU A 57 44.83 15.33 20.60
CA GLU A 57 45.50 16.07 19.52
C GLU A 57 45.82 17.53 19.88
N LEU A 58 44.97 18.19 20.67
CA LEU A 58 45.22 19.55 21.16
C LEU A 58 46.28 19.59 22.28
N ASN A 59 46.38 18.53 23.08
CA ASN A 59 47.38 18.41 24.15
C ASN A 59 48.78 18.09 23.60
N HIS A 60 48.88 17.32 22.51
CA HIS A 60 50.15 16.93 21.88
C HIS A 60 50.53 17.86 20.72
N SER A 61 51.38 18.87 20.98
CA SER A 61 51.92 19.74 19.91
C SER A 61 53.09 19.07 19.18
N LEU A 62 52.81 18.41 18.05
CA LEU A 62 53.83 17.68 17.27
C LEU A 62 54.81 18.57 16.48
N LEU A 63 54.52 19.86 16.34
CA LEU A 63 55.40 20.84 15.69
C LEU A 63 55.58 22.01 16.65
N GLY A 64 56.75 22.13 17.28
CA GLY A 64 57.05 23.01 18.42
C GLY A 64 56.84 24.52 18.25
N GLN A 65 56.19 24.99 17.18
CA GLN A 65 55.84 26.39 16.91
C GLN A 65 54.43 26.59 16.31
N LYS A 66 53.61 25.53 16.10
CA LYS A 66 52.25 25.67 15.53
C LYS A 66 51.23 24.99 16.44
N SER A 67 50.48 25.78 17.20
CA SER A 67 49.33 25.29 17.98
C SER A 67 48.19 24.90 17.04
N ASN A 68 47.68 23.68 17.16
CA ASN A 68 46.47 23.25 16.47
C ASN A 68 45.28 24.12 16.92
N ALA A 69 44.55 24.73 15.98
CA ALA A 69 43.40 25.55 16.31
C ALA A 69 42.26 24.69 16.86
N ARG A 70 41.75 25.05 18.05
CA ARG A 70 40.58 24.43 18.67
C ARG A 70 39.39 24.49 17.68
N PRO A 71 38.79 23.35 17.30
CA PRO A 71 37.61 23.38 16.44
C PRO A 71 36.44 24.14 17.10
N PRO A 72 35.64 24.89 16.34
CA PRO A 72 34.52 25.67 16.89
C PRO A 72 33.51 24.83 17.69
N TRP A 73 33.32 23.55 17.32
CA TRP A 73 32.40 22.63 17.98
C TRP A 73 32.92 22.05 19.30
N TYR A 74 34.22 22.14 19.60
CA TYR A 74 34.83 21.52 20.78
C TYR A 74 34.31 22.13 22.09
N THR A 75 34.06 23.44 22.12
CA THR A 75 33.43 24.13 23.27
C THR A 75 32.01 23.64 23.52
N ILE A 76 31.25 23.35 22.47
CA ILE A 76 29.87 22.87 22.58
C ILE A 76 29.85 21.44 23.12
N MET A 77 30.70 20.55 22.60
CA MET A 77 30.79 19.16 23.09
C MET A 77 31.30 19.05 24.53
N GLN A 78 32.09 20.01 25.00
CA GLN A 78 32.48 20.09 26.42
C GLN A 78 31.27 20.38 27.33
N THR A 79 30.30 21.17 26.85
CA THR A 79 29.07 21.51 27.61
C THR A 79 27.98 20.46 27.48
N VAL A 80 27.91 19.77 26.35
CA VAL A 80 26.90 18.74 26.05
C VAL A 80 27.63 17.46 25.65
N PRO A 81 27.99 16.60 26.64
CA PRO A 81 28.64 15.34 26.32
C PRO A 81 27.68 14.40 25.57
N PRO A 82 28.19 13.53 24.68
CA PRO A 82 27.36 12.54 24.01
C PRO A 82 26.74 11.57 25.02
N SER A 83 25.50 11.14 24.77
CA SER A 83 24.80 10.17 25.63
C SER A 83 25.42 8.78 25.55
N GLU A 84 25.22 7.97 26.59
CA GLU A 84 25.58 6.54 26.54
C GLU A 84 24.81 5.85 25.40
N THR A 85 25.55 5.19 24.51
CA THR A 85 25.00 4.46 23.37
C THR A 85 25.30 2.97 23.52
N LEU A 86 24.55 2.12 22.83
CA LEU A 86 24.76 0.65 22.75
C LEU A 86 24.51 -0.16 24.04
N VAL A 87 23.90 0.42 25.08
CA VAL A 87 23.35 -0.36 26.20
C VAL A 87 21.94 -0.84 25.87
N ARG A 88 21.71 -2.15 26.00
CA ARG A 88 20.37 -2.73 25.90
C ARG A 88 19.63 -2.53 27.21
N THR A 89 18.73 -1.56 27.27
CA THR A 89 17.88 -1.30 28.44
C THR A 89 16.65 -2.22 28.45
N ILE A 90 16.02 -2.36 29.61
CA ILE A 90 14.76 -3.09 29.75
C ILE A 90 13.62 -2.17 29.31
N PRO A 91 12.85 -2.52 28.27
CA PRO A 91 11.77 -1.67 27.78
C PRO A 91 10.59 -1.62 28.75
N PRO A 92 9.78 -0.54 28.72
CA PRO A 92 8.51 -0.46 29.45
C PRO A 92 7.60 -1.66 29.15
N ARG A 93 6.93 -2.16 30.19
CA ARG A 93 6.06 -3.34 30.08
C ARG A 93 4.60 -2.90 30.01
N HIS A 94 3.95 -3.17 28.89
CA HIS A 94 2.51 -2.95 28.71
C HIS A 94 1.67 -4.13 29.22
N ARG A 95 2.26 -5.33 29.27
CA ARG A 95 1.63 -6.55 29.78
C ARG A 95 2.42 -7.12 30.96
N THR A 96 1.68 -7.60 31.96
CA THR A 96 2.28 -8.36 33.06
C THR A 96 2.94 -9.64 32.52
N PRO A 97 4.21 -9.91 32.87
CA PRO A 97 4.89 -11.12 32.46
C PRO A 97 4.19 -12.35 33.05
N ASN A 98 4.30 -13.50 32.39
CA ASN A 98 3.74 -14.75 32.91
C ASN A 98 4.44 -15.10 34.23
N PRO A 99 3.73 -15.15 35.37
CA PRO A 99 4.34 -15.41 36.68
C PRO A 99 4.93 -16.82 36.81
N ARG A 100 4.53 -17.76 35.93
CA ARG A 100 5.02 -19.14 35.92
C ARG A 100 6.31 -19.32 35.12
N ALA A 101 6.81 -18.28 34.44
CA ALA A 101 8.00 -18.38 33.60
C ALA A 101 9.28 -18.19 34.43
N THR A 102 9.98 -19.28 34.74
CA THR A 102 11.22 -19.26 35.54
C THR A 102 12.42 -18.66 34.79
N LYS A 103 12.45 -18.74 33.45
CA LYS A 103 13.52 -18.19 32.58
C LYS A 103 12.92 -17.48 31.37
N PRO A 104 12.44 -16.23 31.52
CA PRO A 104 11.84 -15.50 30.41
C PRO A 104 12.90 -15.15 29.36
N LYS A 105 12.68 -15.59 28.12
CA LYS A 105 13.45 -15.14 26.95
C LYS A 105 12.97 -13.74 26.53
N ASN A 106 13.80 -12.99 25.80
CA ASN A 106 13.45 -11.69 25.20
C ASN A 106 13.15 -10.55 26.20
N ILE A 107 13.85 -10.49 27.33
CA ILE A 107 13.66 -9.43 28.35
C ILE A 107 13.95 -8.04 27.79
N PHE A 108 14.94 -7.93 26.89
CA PHE A 108 15.34 -6.68 26.24
C PHE A 108 14.55 -6.36 24.97
N ARG A 109 13.56 -7.19 24.60
CA ARG A 109 12.75 -6.97 23.40
C ARG A 109 11.55 -6.09 23.73
N PRO A 110 11.32 -4.98 23.02
CA PRO A 110 10.11 -4.18 23.18
C PRO A 110 8.84 -5.02 23.00
N GLN A 111 7.86 -4.81 23.88
CA GLN A 111 6.57 -5.50 23.82
C GLN A 111 5.69 -4.90 22.72
N ARG A 112 4.81 -5.71 22.12
CA ARG A 112 3.80 -5.21 21.18
C ARG A 112 2.73 -4.47 21.98
N ILE A 113 2.46 -3.22 21.59
CA ILE A 113 1.38 -2.42 22.17
C ILE A 113 0.05 -2.98 21.65
N ARG A 114 -0.90 -3.21 22.56
CA ARG A 114 -2.25 -3.70 22.24
C ARG A 114 -3.25 -2.96 23.11
N TYR A 115 -4.35 -2.55 22.51
CA TYR A 115 -5.42 -1.84 23.16
C TYR A 115 -6.72 -2.64 23.11
N LEU A 116 -7.70 -2.31 23.97
CA LEU A 116 -9.00 -3.00 23.99
C LEU A 116 -9.81 -2.64 22.73
N GLU A 117 -9.66 -1.39 22.30
CA GLU A 117 -10.15 -0.77 21.08
C GLU A 117 -9.79 -1.59 19.85
N ASP A 118 -8.63 -2.26 19.81
CA ASP A 118 -8.20 -3.05 18.65
C ASP A 118 -9.15 -4.24 18.39
N SER A 119 -9.70 -4.82 19.47
CA SER A 119 -10.71 -5.88 19.35
C SER A 119 -12.00 -5.32 18.76
N LEU A 120 -12.45 -4.16 19.26
CA LEU A 120 -13.67 -3.48 18.82
C LEU A 120 -13.59 -3.00 17.38
N ARG A 121 -12.43 -2.47 16.96
CA ARG A 121 -12.14 -2.12 15.56
C ARG A 121 -12.26 -3.35 14.67
N THR A 122 -11.66 -4.46 15.10
CA THR A 122 -11.66 -5.71 14.33
C THR A 122 -13.08 -6.22 14.14
N THR A 123 -13.94 -6.17 15.17
CA THR A 123 -15.34 -6.58 15.04
C THR A 123 -16.13 -5.62 14.14
N PHE A 124 -15.96 -4.31 14.31
CA PHE A 124 -16.70 -3.31 13.53
C PHE A 124 -16.42 -3.38 12.02
N TYR A 125 -15.14 -3.43 11.61
CA TYR A 125 -14.77 -3.45 10.18
C TYR A 125 -15.01 -4.81 9.52
N LYS A 126 -15.16 -5.90 10.30
CA LYS A 126 -15.64 -7.18 9.77
C LYS A 126 -17.12 -7.11 9.40
N ASP A 127 -17.92 -6.50 10.26
CA ASP A 127 -19.36 -6.32 10.01
C ASP A 127 -19.62 -5.29 8.91
N HIS A 128 -18.74 -4.28 8.77
CA HIS A 128 -18.86 -3.19 7.80
C HIS A 128 -17.65 -3.10 6.85
N PRO A 129 -17.47 -4.05 5.91
CA PRO A 129 -16.32 -4.04 5.00
C PRO A 129 -16.26 -2.75 4.15
N TRP A 130 -17.41 -2.22 3.76
CA TRP A 130 -17.51 -1.03 2.91
C TRP A 130 -17.16 0.29 3.62
N GLU A 131 -17.08 0.31 4.94
CA GLU A 131 -16.53 1.49 5.65
C GLU A 131 -15.03 1.67 5.35
N LEU A 132 -14.31 0.59 5.01
CA LEU A 132 -12.91 0.68 4.58
C LEU A 132 -12.74 1.33 3.19
N ALA A 133 -13.79 1.32 2.37
CA ALA A 133 -13.76 1.99 1.06
C ALA A 133 -13.86 3.52 1.20
N ARG A 134 -14.29 4.04 2.36
CA ARG A 134 -14.34 5.47 2.59
C ARG A 134 -12.91 5.99 2.86
N PRO A 135 -12.42 6.97 2.09
CA PRO A 135 -11.07 7.47 2.26
C PRO A 135 -10.92 8.14 3.63
N ARG A 136 -9.81 7.84 4.31
CA ARG A 136 -9.48 8.38 5.63
C ARG A 136 -8.09 9.01 5.61
N ILE A 137 -7.99 10.22 6.12
CA ILE A 137 -6.72 10.92 6.32
C ILE A 137 -6.13 10.46 7.66
N ILE A 138 -4.88 10.00 7.63
CA ILE A 138 -4.13 9.53 8.81
C ILE A 138 -3.04 10.55 9.20
N MET A 139 -2.80 11.54 8.34
CA MET A 139 -1.88 12.62 8.65
C MET A 139 -2.48 13.50 9.73
N GLU A 140 -1.84 13.51 10.90
CA GLU A 140 -2.17 14.37 12.02
C GLU A 140 -1.71 15.81 11.71
N LEU A 141 -2.49 16.80 12.15
CA LEU A 141 -2.12 18.22 12.04
C LEU A 141 -1.25 18.63 13.24
N ASP A 142 -1.87 18.71 14.42
CA ASP A 142 -1.21 19.12 15.67
C ASP A 142 -0.97 17.96 16.64
N GLY A 143 -1.57 16.79 16.36
CA GLY A 143 -1.55 15.60 17.24
C GLY A 143 -2.32 15.76 18.55
N LYS A 144 -3.13 16.83 18.68
CA LYS A 144 -3.91 17.17 19.89
C LYS A 144 -5.40 16.96 19.74
N ASP A 145 -5.84 16.34 18.64
CA ASP A 145 -7.24 16.17 18.28
C ASP A 145 -8.04 15.44 19.37
N TYR A 146 -7.38 14.52 20.09
CA TYR A 146 -7.99 13.78 21.20
C TYR A 146 -8.46 14.66 22.37
N GLN A 147 -7.88 15.86 22.56
CA GLN A 147 -8.21 16.75 23.69
C GLN A 147 -9.58 17.42 23.53
N HIS A 148 -10.02 17.59 22.28
CA HIS A 148 -11.28 18.25 21.96
C HIS A 148 -12.46 17.28 21.80
N CYS A 149 -12.19 15.98 21.96
CA CYS A 149 -13.19 14.93 21.79
C CYS A 149 -13.92 14.66 23.10
N ASP A 150 -15.23 14.92 23.09
CA ASP A 150 -16.11 14.60 24.22
C ASP A 150 -17.10 13.52 23.80
N TRP A 151 -16.74 12.27 24.10
CA TRP A 151 -17.52 11.09 23.76
C TRP A 151 -18.81 10.95 24.57
N SER A 152 -19.13 11.87 25.49
CA SER A 152 -20.41 11.89 26.21
C SER A 152 -21.57 12.43 25.38
N LYS A 153 -21.30 13.38 24.48
CA LYS A 153 -22.32 14.08 23.67
C LYS A 153 -22.82 13.28 22.47
N GLY A 154 -22.05 12.30 22.01
CA GLY A 154 -22.41 11.41 20.91
C GLY A 154 -21.25 11.09 19.96
N LEU A 155 -21.59 10.61 18.76
CA LEU A 155 -20.62 10.21 17.73
C LEU A 155 -20.05 11.37 16.91
N ARG A 156 -20.80 12.47 16.77
CA ARG A 156 -20.31 13.65 16.03
C ARG A 156 -19.37 14.43 16.95
N GLN A 157 -18.10 14.46 16.57
CA GLN A 157 -17.08 15.25 17.25
C GLN A 157 -16.66 16.42 16.36
N PRO A 158 -16.27 17.56 16.96
CA PRO A 158 -15.69 18.64 16.21
C PRO A 158 -14.33 18.20 15.63
N HIS A 159 -14.03 18.60 14.39
CA HIS A 159 -12.77 18.33 13.68
C HIS A 159 -12.47 16.87 13.29
N ILE A 160 -13.23 15.88 13.77
CA ILE A 160 -13.07 14.48 13.38
C ILE A 160 -14.21 14.05 12.46
N PRO A 161 -13.93 13.48 11.28
CA PRO A 161 -14.97 12.97 10.40
C PRO A 161 -15.64 11.73 10.99
N LEU A 162 -16.94 11.56 10.70
CA LEU A 162 -17.69 10.39 11.11
C LEU A 162 -17.07 9.10 10.52
N SER A 163 -16.52 8.27 11.40
CA SER A 163 -15.77 7.07 11.06
C SER A 163 -16.09 5.94 12.05
N GLY A 164 -15.67 4.71 11.72
CA GLY A 164 -15.71 3.58 12.66
C GLY A 164 -14.93 3.84 13.95
N GLU A 165 -13.90 4.69 13.91
CA GLU A 165 -13.17 5.09 15.12
C GLU A 165 -14.07 5.85 16.12
N CYS A 166 -15.01 6.67 15.63
CA CYS A 166 -15.97 7.36 16.50
C CYS A 166 -16.89 6.36 17.23
N VAL A 167 -17.28 5.29 16.53
CA VAL A 167 -18.11 4.21 17.07
C VAL A 167 -17.37 3.46 18.18
N VAL A 168 -16.11 3.11 17.94
CA VAL A 168 -15.27 2.39 18.90
C VAL A 168 -15.04 3.23 20.16
N GLN A 169 -14.71 4.51 20.02
CA GLN A 169 -14.47 5.39 21.17
C GLN A 169 -15.74 5.64 21.99
N ARG A 170 -16.88 5.88 21.32
CA ARG A 170 -18.16 5.99 22.01
C ARG A 170 -18.56 4.68 22.71
N GLN A 171 -18.32 3.54 22.07
CA GLN A 171 -18.61 2.22 22.66
C GLN A 171 -17.77 2.01 23.93
N MET A 172 -16.48 2.35 23.87
CA MET A 172 -15.59 2.31 25.02
C MET A 172 -16.07 3.25 26.15
N TRP A 173 -16.47 4.48 25.80
CA TRP A 173 -16.98 5.44 26.78
C TRP A 173 -18.23 4.92 27.49
N LEU A 174 -19.19 4.34 26.75
CA LEU A 174 -20.38 3.72 27.34
C LEU A 174 -20.02 2.55 28.27
N MET A 175 -19.05 1.72 27.88
CA MET A 175 -18.59 0.62 28.71
C MET A 175 -17.92 1.09 30.02
N GLN A 176 -17.17 2.19 29.98
CA GLN A 176 -16.44 2.71 31.15
C GLN A 176 -17.33 3.52 32.10
N ASN A 177 -18.18 4.39 31.54
CA ASN A 177 -18.98 5.33 32.34
C ASN A 177 -20.33 4.73 32.75
N GLU A 178 -21.04 4.12 31.81
CA GLU A 178 -22.39 3.59 32.03
C GLU A 178 -22.40 2.10 32.39
N ASN A 179 -21.23 1.44 32.40
CA ASN A 179 -21.06 0.00 32.69
C ASN A 179 -21.97 -0.91 31.83
N VAL A 180 -22.30 -0.49 30.62
CA VAL A 180 -23.08 -1.32 29.69
C VAL A 180 -22.22 -2.46 29.15
N SER A 181 -22.84 -3.61 28.89
CA SER A 181 -22.15 -4.75 28.27
C SER A 181 -21.69 -4.40 26.86
N GLU A 182 -20.56 -5.00 26.44
CA GLU A 182 -19.93 -4.74 25.14
C GLU A 182 -20.92 -4.82 23.96
N ARG A 183 -21.79 -5.84 23.96
CA ARG A 183 -22.80 -6.04 22.91
C ARG A 183 -23.86 -4.95 22.91
N LYS A 184 -24.39 -4.58 24.08
CA LYS A 184 -25.41 -3.54 24.19
C LYS A 184 -24.83 -2.17 23.81
N ALA A 185 -23.60 -1.89 24.26
CA ALA A 185 -22.87 -0.69 23.86
C ALA A 185 -22.71 -0.63 22.34
N TYR A 186 -22.31 -1.73 21.71
CA TYR A 186 -22.17 -1.85 20.26
C TYR A 186 -23.49 -1.58 19.53
N ASP A 187 -24.60 -2.16 19.98
CA ASP A 187 -25.90 -1.97 19.33
C ASP A 187 -26.42 -0.54 19.45
N ILE A 188 -26.11 0.17 20.54
CA ILE A 188 -26.46 1.58 20.73
C ILE A 188 -25.65 2.44 19.76
N THR A 189 -24.33 2.32 19.78
CA THR A 189 -23.45 3.14 18.93
C THR A 189 -23.64 2.85 17.45
N ARG A 190 -23.91 1.60 17.07
CA ARG A 190 -24.19 1.22 15.69
C ARG A 190 -25.47 1.88 15.16
N ARG A 191 -26.53 1.93 15.97
CA ARG A 191 -27.79 2.60 15.59
C ARG A 191 -27.60 4.11 15.43
N GLU A 192 -26.89 4.73 16.36
CA GLU A 192 -26.51 6.16 16.24
C GLU A 192 -25.70 6.40 14.96
N PHE A 193 -24.74 5.52 14.65
CA PHE A 193 -23.91 5.62 13.46
C PHE A 193 -24.71 5.50 12.17
N TYR A 194 -25.63 4.55 12.09
CA TYR A 194 -26.52 4.39 10.93
C TYR A 194 -27.41 5.60 10.70
N ARG A 195 -27.95 6.17 11.78
CA ARG A 195 -28.76 7.39 11.68
C ARG A 195 -27.97 8.54 11.06
N LEU A 196 -26.76 8.78 11.55
CA LEU A 196 -25.89 9.84 11.04
C LEU A 196 -25.44 9.58 9.59
N ARG A 197 -25.15 8.33 9.23
CA ARG A 197 -24.80 7.97 7.84
C ARG A 197 -25.97 8.16 6.89
N GLN A 198 -27.19 7.83 7.32
CA GLN A 198 -28.39 8.06 6.55
C GLN A 198 -28.64 9.56 6.35
N GLU A 199 -28.48 10.37 7.41
CA GLU A 199 -28.55 11.83 7.34
C GLU A 199 -27.55 12.38 6.30
N GLU A 200 -26.28 11.96 6.34
CA GLU A 200 -25.25 12.38 5.37
C GLU A 200 -25.60 12.00 3.91
N GLU A 201 -26.23 10.85 3.69
CA GLU A 201 -26.60 10.40 2.34
C GLU A 201 -27.80 11.17 1.80
N ILE A 202 -28.83 11.38 2.63
CA ILE A 202 -30.02 12.16 2.28
C ILE A 202 -29.62 13.60 1.99
N GLU A 203 -28.79 14.22 2.84
CA GLU A 203 -28.31 15.58 2.66
C GLU A 203 -27.65 15.79 1.30
N LYS A 204 -26.75 14.87 0.91
CA LYS A 204 -26.09 14.93 -0.41
C LYS A 204 -27.07 14.80 -1.56
N ARG A 205 -28.07 13.93 -1.44
CA ARG A 205 -29.08 13.70 -2.49
C ARG A 205 -29.96 14.93 -2.67
N VAL A 206 -30.49 15.44 -1.57
CA VAL A 206 -31.35 16.62 -1.55
C VAL A 206 -30.60 17.86 -2.05
N ALA A 207 -29.34 18.07 -1.63
CA ALA A 207 -28.54 19.20 -2.09
C ALA A 207 -28.34 19.22 -3.62
N VAL A 208 -28.15 18.06 -4.25
CA VAL A 208 -28.04 17.96 -5.72
C VAL A 208 -29.38 18.23 -6.40
N GLU A 209 -30.48 17.74 -5.84
CA GLU A 209 -31.83 17.97 -6.35
C GLU A 209 -32.21 19.44 -6.28
N GLU A 210 -32.02 20.08 -5.12
CA GLU A 210 -32.27 21.50 -4.90
C GLU A 210 -31.43 22.36 -5.85
N ALA A 211 -30.14 22.04 -5.99
CA ALA A 211 -29.25 22.73 -6.93
C ALA A 211 -29.74 22.64 -8.38
N ARG A 212 -30.20 21.46 -8.83
CA ARG A 212 -30.77 21.27 -10.17
C ARG A 212 -32.07 22.03 -10.34
N HIS A 213 -32.90 22.04 -9.30
CA HIS A 213 -34.18 22.75 -9.31
C HIS A 213 -33.98 24.26 -9.50
N VAL A 214 -32.93 24.85 -8.91
CA VAL A 214 -32.58 26.27 -9.12
C VAL A 214 -31.79 26.52 -10.42
N GLY A 215 -31.63 25.52 -11.28
CA GLY A 215 -30.97 25.65 -12.59
C GLY A 215 -29.45 25.48 -12.57
N ALA A 216 -28.87 24.90 -11.52
CA ALA A 216 -27.45 24.53 -11.54
C ALA A 216 -27.24 23.26 -12.37
N TYR A 217 -26.23 23.30 -13.24
CA TYR A 217 -25.82 22.15 -14.06
C TYR A 217 -24.50 21.59 -13.54
N PHE A 218 -24.41 20.26 -13.50
CA PHE A 218 -23.19 19.55 -13.12
C PHE A 218 -22.51 18.96 -14.36
N GLY A 219 -21.19 18.80 -14.30
CA GLY A 219 -20.43 18.10 -15.33
C GLY A 219 -20.71 16.60 -15.36
N ARG A 220 -19.82 15.83 -16.02
CA ARG A 220 -19.91 14.36 -16.09
C ARG A 220 -19.99 13.76 -14.69
N THR A 221 -20.89 12.80 -14.51
CA THR A 221 -21.01 12.09 -13.24
C THR A 221 -19.85 11.12 -13.06
N ARG A 222 -19.63 10.65 -11.83
CA ARG A 222 -18.61 9.63 -11.55
C ARG A 222 -18.85 8.35 -12.36
N ILE A 223 -20.11 7.98 -12.60
CA ILE A 223 -20.48 6.80 -13.39
C ILE A 223 -20.06 7.00 -14.85
N ASP A 224 -20.34 8.18 -15.43
CA ASP A 224 -19.95 8.48 -16.82
C ASP A 224 -18.43 8.46 -16.99
N VAL A 225 -17.69 9.01 -16.01
CA VAL A 225 -16.23 8.94 -16.00
C VAL A 225 -15.75 7.49 -15.90
N SER A 226 -16.35 6.68 -15.03
CA SER A 226 -16.04 5.26 -14.91
C SER A 226 -16.28 4.51 -16.23
N HIS A 227 -17.42 4.68 -16.87
CA HIS A 227 -17.71 4.05 -18.16
C HIS A 227 -16.66 4.43 -19.21
N SER A 228 -16.29 5.71 -19.29
CA SER A 228 -15.28 6.15 -20.26
C SER A 228 -13.90 5.53 -20.03
N LEU A 229 -13.55 5.21 -18.78
CA LEU A 229 -12.30 4.52 -18.45
C LEU A 229 -12.38 3.03 -18.79
N GLU A 230 -13.52 2.39 -18.51
CA GLU A 230 -13.79 1.00 -18.84
C GLU A 230 -13.78 0.77 -20.35
N ASP A 231 -14.44 1.63 -21.13
CA ASP A 231 -14.44 1.57 -22.59
C ASP A 231 -13.01 1.66 -23.15
N ARG A 232 -12.19 2.56 -22.59
CA ARG A 232 -10.79 2.71 -23.02
C ARG A 232 -9.98 1.44 -22.77
N GLU A 233 -10.15 0.80 -21.61
CA GLU A 233 -9.46 -0.45 -21.31
C GLU A 233 -10.05 -1.65 -22.07
N PHE A 234 -11.36 -1.62 -22.38
CA PHE A 234 -12.01 -2.65 -23.20
C PHE A 234 -11.45 -2.65 -24.64
N GLU A 235 -11.27 -1.47 -25.25
CA GLU A 235 -10.66 -1.38 -26.58
C GLU A 235 -9.19 -1.85 -26.57
N ASN A 236 -8.43 -1.53 -25.51
CA ASN A 236 -7.08 -2.08 -25.32
C ASN A 236 -7.11 -3.62 -25.25
N TRP A 237 -8.05 -4.18 -24.48
CA TRP A 237 -8.22 -5.63 -24.35
C TRP A 237 -8.64 -6.27 -25.69
N LYS A 238 -9.51 -5.64 -26.46
CA LYS A 238 -9.98 -6.13 -27.76
C LYS A 238 -8.82 -6.27 -28.75
N LEU A 239 -7.91 -5.30 -28.80
CA LEU A 239 -6.70 -5.36 -29.62
C LEU A 239 -5.78 -6.51 -29.19
N TRP A 240 -5.61 -6.71 -27.88
CA TRP A 240 -4.83 -7.82 -27.35
C TRP A 240 -5.49 -9.18 -27.67
N ALA A 241 -6.79 -9.30 -27.45
CA ALA A 241 -7.55 -10.52 -27.71
C ALA A 241 -7.50 -10.90 -29.19
N GLY A 242 -7.61 -9.92 -30.10
CA GLY A 242 -7.46 -10.14 -31.55
C GLY A 242 -6.10 -10.73 -31.90
N LYS A 243 -5.01 -10.15 -31.38
CA LYS A 243 -3.64 -10.68 -31.59
C LYS A 243 -3.45 -12.08 -31.02
N GLU A 244 -4.03 -12.34 -29.84
CA GLU A 244 -3.91 -13.65 -29.21
C GLU A 244 -4.75 -14.71 -29.96
N THR A 245 -5.92 -14.34 -30.50
CA THR A 245 -6.70 -15.22 -31.37
C THR A 245 -5.95 -15.52 -32.66
N GLU A 246 -5.38 -14.51 -33.32
CA GLU A 246 -4.55 -14.70 -34.53
C GLU A 246 -3.35 -15.60 -34.24
N ARG A 247 -2.67 -15.39 -33.12
CA ARG A 247 -1.55 -16.23 -32.67
C ARG A 247 -2.00 -17.68 -32.40
N SER A 248 -3.13 -17.86 -31.74
CA SER A 248 -3.67 -19.19 -31.44
C SER A 248 -4.12 -19.91 -32.71
N GLU A 249 -4.68 -19.21 -33.68
CA GLU A 249 -5.06 -19.76 -34.98
C GLU A 249 -3.84 -20.11 -35.82
N ALA A 250 -2.82 -19.25 -35.86
CA ALA A 250 -1.55 -19.53 -36.51
C ALA A 250 -0.87 -20.77 -35.91
N GLN A 251 -0.88 -20.91 -34.58
CA GLN A 251 -0.36 -22.10 -33.91
C GLN A 251 -1.17 -23.36 -34.29
N ARG A 252 -2.51 -23.28 -34.28
CA ARG A 252 -3.37 -24.41 -34.70
C ARG A 252 -3.11 -24.81 -36.15
N ASN A 253 -2.96 -23.84 -37.04
CA ASN A 253 -2.69 -24.09 -38.45
C ASN A 253 -1.30 -24.73 -38.63
N ALA A 254 -0.28 -24.26 -37.91
CA ALA A 254 1.04 -24.88 -37.90
C ALA A 254 1.03 -26.32 -37.34
N GLU A 255 0.21 -26.61 -36.32
CA GLU A 255 0.03 -27.97 -35.79
C GLU A 255 -0.66 -28.91 -36.79
N ILE A 256 -1.60 -28.40 -37.60
CA ILE A 256 -2.28 -29.16 -38.66
C ILE A 256 -1.32 -29.41 -39.85
N GLU A 257 -0.58 -28.39 -40.30
CA GLU A 257 0.41 -28.53 -41.37
C GLU A 257 1.55 -29.48 -40.96
N SER A 258 1.95 -29.49 -39.68
CA SER A 258 2.96 -30.40 -39.16
C SER A 258 2.53 -31.88 -39.11
N PHE A 259 1.23 -32.20 -39.17
CA PHE A 259 0.73 -33.58 -39.13
C PHE A 259 0.45 -34.17 -40.54
N GLY A 260 0.66 -33.39 -41.61
CA GLY A 260 0.33 -33.77 -42.99
C GLY A 260 1.53 -33.95 -43.94
N LEU A 261 2.77 -33.91 -43.45
CA LEU A 261 3.96 -34.09 -44.27
C LEU A 261 4.68 -35.42 -43.98
N GLU A 262 4.12 -36.51 -44.52
CA GLU A 262 4.91 -37.67 -44.95
C GLU A 262 4.84 -37.78 -46.49
N GLU A 263 6.00 -37.46 -47.09
CA GLU A 263 6.64 -37.97 -48.32
C GLU A 263 6.39 -37.43 -49.76
N GLU A 264 7.56 -37.28 -50.42
CA GLU A 264 7.94 -37.31 -51.84
C GLU A 264 7.84 -36.06 -52.75
N GLY A 265 9.02 -35.64 -53.23
CA GLY A 265 9.32 -35.69 -54.68
C GLY A 265 9.16 -34.42 -55.51
N ALA A 266 10.30 -33.96 -56.05
CA ALA A 266 10.48 -32.85 -57.00
C ALA A 266 9.52 -32.80 -58.20
N ASP A 267 9.12 -31.58 -58.62
CA ASP A 267 9.59 -30.93 -59.87
C ASP A 267 8.96 -29.54 -60.01
N GLY A 268 9.72 -28.60 -60.59
CA GLY A 268 9.36 -27.19 -60.71
C GLY A 268 8.44 -26.85 -61.88
N ASP A 269 7.79 -25.69 -61.80
CA ASP A 269 7.64 -24.80 -62.95
C ASP A 269 7.28 -23.37 -62.51
N ASP A 270 7.77 -22.42 -63.30
CA ASP A 270 7.78 -20.98 -63.11
C ASP A 270 6.39 -20.34 -63.18
N ILE A 271 6.05 -19.44 -62.24
CA ILE A 271 5.12 -18.32 -62.51
C ILE A 271 5.60 -17.06 -61.79
N ALA A 272 6.08 -16.12 -62.60
CA ALA A 272 6.34 -14.74 -62.23
C ALA A 272 5.07 -14.00 -61.82
N LEU A 273 5.09 -13.30 -60.68
CA LEU A 273 4.21 -12.16 -60.41
C LEU A 273 5.01 -11.07 -59.68
N GLU A 274 5.42 -10.11 -60.51
CA GLU A 274 5.87 -8.77 -60.16
C GLU A 274 4.68 -7.99 -59.57
N VAL A 275 4.79 -7.47 -58.34
CA VAL A 275 3.91 -6.42 -57.82
C VAL A 275 4.72 -5.42 -57.01
N ASP A 276 5.08 -4.35 -57.70
CA ASP A 276 5.30 -2.96 -57.29
C ASP A 276 5.82 -2.64 -55.89
N ALA A 277 7.07 -2.16 -55.90
CA ALA A 277 7.61 -1.26 -54.89
C ALA A 277 6.90 0.11 -54.96
N ALA A 278 6.03 0.39 -53.99
CA ALA A 278 5.52 1.74 -53.74
C ALA A 278 6.43 2.46 -52.73
N GLU A 279 7.38 3.19 -53.33
CA GLU A 279 7.99 4.46 -52.94
C GLU A 279 7.53 5.10 -51.61
N THR A 280 8.49 5.23 -50.70
CA THR A 280 8.50 6.18 -49.59
C THR A 280 8.85 7.57 -50.13
N ASP A 281 7.92 8.52 -50.03
CA ASP A 281 8.18 9.90 -49.57
C ASP A 281 6.93 10.77 -49.80
N ASN A 282 6.35 11.30 -48.72
CA ASN A 282 5.95 12.70 -48.77
C ASN A 282 6.03 13.36 -47.39
N LYS A 283 7.02 14.25 -47.30
CA LYS A 283 7.27 15.21 -46.24
C LYS A 283 6.73 16.55 -46.71
N VAL A 284 5.60 16.97 -46.16
CA VAL A 284 5.12 18.36 -46.14
C VAL A 284 4.42 18.51 -44.78
N GLY A 285 4.83 19.36 -43.84
CA GLY A 285 5.31 20.72 -44.03
C GLY A 285 4.13 21.69 -43.93
N ILE A 286 3.47 21.73 -42.76
CA ILE A 286 2.88 22.87 -42.02
C ILE A 286 2.25 22.31 -40.74
#